data_AF-A0A432GV74-F1
#
_entry.id   AF-A0A432GV74-F1
#
_cell.length_a   1.000
_cell.length_b   1.000
_cell.length_c   1.000
_cell.angle_alpha   90.00
_cell.angle_beta   90.00
_cell.angle_gamma   90.00
#
_symmetry.space_group_name_H-M   'P 1'
#
loop_
_entity.id
_entity.type
_entity.pdbx_description
1 polymer ?
#
loop_
_entity_poly.entity_id
_entity_poly.type
_entity_poly.pdbx_seq_one_letter_code
_entity_poly.pdbx_strand_id
1 'polypeptide(L)'
;MLNFFLLILTFLRAHSQKLKLIMQTKTTKISTGKLMQAMVDRFKIDGFLLVEDFFSHEELDRFGSEVDKAVRYRTVDDNRSHGDKNLYEQTFVQCMGLWEDNVPLRPLTFHQKLCATAADLLETDCVRLWQDQALYKEAGGRKTDAHLDYPFWPVDKPRLVSAWIPFDGCKLGGGAMGYVQGSHKLGICRFVDIGHLKDEEPYDILKDTQVSSRPLVWIEAPKGSVIFHHALTIHTADANRTNKTRRVFTTVYMADGCRRTRDDFSVYLDRDGIKKGDLIAGPGLPVAWPRDEKQLPKPPSVLGPKTGFS
;
A
#
# COMPACT_ATOMS: atom_id res chain seq x y z
N MET A 1 -7.33 -42.90 27.05
CA MET A 1 -6.82 -41.50 26.99
C MET A 1 -5.67 -41.29 25.99
N LEU A 2 -4.85 -42.30 25.69
CA LEU A 2 -3.67 -42.15 24.81
C LEU A 2 -4.00 -41.85 23.32
N ASN A 3 -5.13 -42.35 22.81
CA ASN A 3 -5.52 -42.16 21.39
C ASN A 3 -6.04 -40.77 21.03
N PHE A 4 -6.56 -40.00 22.01
CA PHE A 4 -7.09 -38.65 21.75
C PHE A 4 -5.96 -37.62 21.64
N PHE A 5 -4.91 -37.78 22.44
CA PHE A 5 -3.69 -36.96 22.37
C PHE A 5 -2.95 -37.16 21.04
N LEU A 6 -2.88 -38.40 20.54
CA LEU A 6 -2.21 -38.69 19.27
C LEU A 6 -2.95 -38.06 18.07
N LEU A 7 -4.29 -38.03 18.10
CA LEU A 7 -5.10 -37.38 17.06
C LEU A 7 -4.89 -35.86 17.04
N ILE A 8 -4.86 -35.21 18.21
CA ILE A 8 -4.62 -33.76 18.36
C ILE A 8 -3.19 -33.39 17.93
N LEU A 9 -2.18 -34.18 18.30
CA LEU A 9 -0.79 -33.99 17.85
C LEU A 9 -0.64 -34.17 16.33
N THR A 10 -1.40 -35.07 15.72
CA THR A 10 -1.40 -35.30 14.27
C THR A 10 -2.12 -34.15 13.54
N PHE A 11 -3.23 -33.63 14.10
CA PHE A 11 -3.92 -32.46 13.57
C PHE A 11 -3.09 -31.18 13.70
N LEU A 12 -2.41 -30.96 14.84
CA LEU A 12 -1.49 -29.84 15.04
C LEU A 12 -0.25 -29.93 14.16
N ARG A 13 0.28 -31.14 13.90
CA ARG A 13 1.36 -31.35 12.91
C ARG A 13 0.90 -31.11 11.48
N ALA A 14 -0.30 -31.54 11.10
CA ALA A 14 -0.86 -31.29 9.76
C ALA A 14 -1.19 -29.81 9.55
N HIS A 15 -1.70 -29.10 10.57
CA HIS A 15 -1.90 -27.64 10.53
C HIS A 15 -0.56 -26.90 10.51
N SER A 16 0.42 -27.33 11.30
CA SER A 16 1.79 -26.78 11.29
C SER A 16 2.50 -27.02 9.96
N GLN A 17 2.29 -28.16 9.30
CA GLN A 17 2.81 -28.42 7.95
C GLN A 17 2.06 -27.63 6.88
N LYS A 18 0.74 -27.40 7.01
CA LYS A 18 0.00 -26.48 6.13
C LYS A 18 0.46 -25.02 6.31
N LEU A 19 0.72 -24.59 7.54
CA LEU A 19 1.31 -23.28 7.86
C LEU A 19 2.76 -23.16 7.38
N LYS A 20 3.56 -24.23 7.48
CA LYS A 20 4.93 -24.25 6.92
C LYS A 20 4.95 -24.31 5.38
N LEU A 21 3.92 -24.88 4.75
CA LEU A 21 3.76 -24.84 3.29
C LEU A 21 3.30 -23.44 2.81
N ILE A 22 2.65 -22.66 3.68
CA ILE A 22 2.28 -21.26 3.42
C ILE A 22 3.48 -20.30 3.64
N MET A 23 4.52 -20.71 4.38
CA MET A 23 5.73 -19.92 4.64
C MET A 23 6.97 -20.34 3.83
N GLN A 24 6.80 -21.11 2.76
CA GLN A 24 7.89 -21.39 1.80
C GLN A 24 7.66 -20.64 0.49
N THR A 25 7.63 -19.31 0.57
CA THR A 25 7.98 -18.46 -0.56
C THR A 25 9.48 -18.65 -0.81
N LYS A 26 9.82 -19.61 -1.69
CA LYS A 26 11.18 -19.71 -2.23
C LYS A 26 11.54 -18.35 -2.83
N THR A 27 12.54 -17.70 -2.24
CA THR A 27 13.20 -16.48 -2.71
C THR A 27 13.53 -16.65 -4.19
N THR A 28 12.74 -15.99 -5.04
CA THR A 28 12.91 -16.09 -6.50
C THR A 28 13.37 -14.73 -6.96
N LYS A 29 14.66 -14.62 -7.31
CA LYS A 29 15.24 -13.43 -7.91
C LYS A 29 14.44 -13.04 -9.16
N ILE A 30 14.00 -11.79 -9.23
CA ILE A 30 13.47 -11.19 -10.46
C ILE A 30 14.65 -10.99 -11.41
N SER A 31 14.74 -11.79 -12.48
CA SER A 31 15.59 -11.44 -13.63
C SER A 31 14.72 -10.87 -14.74
N THR A 32 14.93 -9.60 -15.07
CA THR A 32 14.52 -8.93 -16.31
C THR A 32 13.06 -9.10 -16.72
N GLY A 33 12.21 -8.21 -16.18
CA GLY A 33 11.12 -7.59 -16.93
C GLY A 33 9.70 -8.06 -16.64
N LYS A 34 9.50 -9.33 -16.28
CA LYS A 34 8.15 -9.88 -16.04
C LYS A 34 8.09 -10.67 -14.74
N LEU A 35 7.07 -10.40 -13.95
CA LEU A 35 6.78 -11.16 -12.74
C LEU A 35 6.50 -12.63 -13.10
N MET A 36 6.99 -13.56 -12.29
CA MET A 36 6.71 -14.99 -12.51
C MET A 36 5.21 -15.23 -12.49
N GLN A 37 4.67 -16.00 -13.46
CA GLN A 37 3.23 -16.25 -13.56
C GLN A 37 2.62 -16.79 -12.25
N ALA A 38 3.35 -17.66 -11.54
CA ALA A 38 2.90 -18.18 -10.25
C ALA A 38 2.70 -17.09 -9.18
N MET A 39 3.45 -15.98 -9.23
CA MET A 39 3.25 -14.83 -8.34
C MET A 39 2.01 -14.02 -8.74
N VAL A 40 1.76 -13.83 -10.04
CA VAL A 40 0.52 -13.22 -10.55
C VAL A 40 -0.68 -14.04 -10.12
N ASP A 41 -0.62 -15.37 -10.30
CA ASP A 41 -1.69 -16.28 -9.89
C ASP A 41 -1.93 -16.22 -8.38
N ARG A 42 -0.86 -16.12 -7.59
CA ARG A 42 -0.96 -15.95 -6.13
C ARG A 42 -1.65 -14.65 -5.76
N PHE A 43 -1.27 -13.54 -6.38
CA PHE A 43 -1.93 -12.25 -6.18
C PHE A 43 -3.42 -12.30 -6.54
N LYS A 44 -3.79 -12.98 -7.64
CA LYS A 44 -5.20 -13.18 -8.02
C LYS A 44 -5.98 -14.01 -6.99
N ILE A 45 -5.31 -14.97 -6.34
CA ILE A 45 -5.93 -15.79 -5.29
C ILE A 45 -6.13 -14.97 -4.01
N ASP A 46 -5.07 -14.29 -3.56
CA ASP A 46 -4.96 -13.70 -2.22
C ASP A 46 -5.37 -12.23 -2.13
N GLY A 47 -5.22 -11.47 -3.23
CA GLY A 47 -5.40 -10.02 -3.27
C GLY A 47 -4.17 -9.24 -2.79
N PHE A 48 -3.11 -9.91 -2.37
CA PHE A 48 -1.84 -9.31 -2.00
C PHE A 48 -0.67 -10.24 -2.33
N LEU A 49 0.55 -9.69 -2.38
CA LEU A 49 1.77 -10.41 -2.70
C LEU A 49 2.96 -9.75 -2.00
N LEU A 50 3.70 -10.51 -1.22
CA LEU A 50 5.04 -10.12 -0.75
C LEU A 50 6.08 -10.53 -1.80
N VAL A 51 6.93 -9.59 -2.18
CA VAL A 51 8.10 -9.83 -3.03
C VAL A 51 9.35 -9.42 -2.25
N GLU A 52 10.09 -10.42 -1.79
CA GLU A 52 11.37 -10.24 -1.09
C GLU A 52 12.50 -9.90 -2.08
N ASP A 53 13.58 -9.30 -1.57
CA ASP A 53 14.77 -8.91 -2.35
C ASP A 53 14.45 -8.08 -3.62
N PHE A 54 13.38 -7.28 -3.57
CA PHE A 54 12.97 -6.45 -4.69
C PHE A 54 13.95 -5.30 -4.93
N PHE A 55 14.39 -4.66 -3.85
CA PHE A 55 15.43 -3.62 -3.83
C PHE A 55 16.70 -4.15 -3.15
N SER A 56 17.86 -3.73 -3.63
CA SER A 56 19.07 -3.89 -2.83
C SER A 56 18.97 -2.99 -1.59
N HIS A 57 19.63 -3.38 -0.49
CA HIS A 57 19.61 -2.56 0.73
C HIS A 57 20.19 -1.17 0.49
N GLU A 58 21.26 -1.05 -0.31
CA GLU A 58 21.90 0.22 -0.66
C GLU A 58 20.95 1.13 -1.46
N GLU A 59 20.28 0.57 -2.48
CA GLU A 59 19.29 1.31 -3.27
C GLU A 59 18.14 1.81 -2.38
N LEU A 60 17.64 0.94 -1.51
CA LEU A 60 16.55 1.26 -0.60
C LEU A 60 16.95 2.31 0.45
N ASP A 61 18.19 2.26 0.96
CA ASP A 61 18.73 3.25 1.90
C ASP A 61 18.86 4.63 1.27
N ARG A 62 19.35 4.69 0.03
CA ARG A 62 19.42 5.95 -0.73
C ARG A 62 18.05 6.56 -0.90
N PHE A 63 17.06 5.77 -1.33
CA PHE A 63 15.69 6.26 -1.48
C PHE A 63 15.06 6.66 -0.15
N GLY A 64 15.27 5.86 0.91
CA GLY A 64 14.79 6.17 2.25
C GLY A 64 15.32 7.51 2.77
N SER A 65 16.60 7.82 2.51
CA SER A 65 17.19 9.11 2.89
C SER A 65 16.53 10.29 2.17
N GLU A 66 16.20 10.16 0.89
CA GLU A 66 15.50 11.22 0.16
C GLU A 66 14.05 11.38 0.64
N VAL A 67 13.37 10.29 0.99
CA VAL A 67 12.02 10.36 1.57
C VAL A 67 12.05 11.01 2.95
N ASP A 68 13.04 10.70 3.78
CA ASP A 68 13.22 11.35 5.08
C ASP A 68 13.39 12.87 4.95
N LYS A 69 14.18 13.33 3.98
CA LYS A 69 14.36 14.76 3.68
C LYS A 69 13.03 15.39 3.25
N ALA A 70 12.28 14.73 2.39
CA ALA A 70 10.99 15.21 1.89
C ALA A 70 9.94 15.31 3.01
N VAL A 71 9.83 14.27 3.86
CA VAL A 71 8.94 14.27 5.02
C VAL A 71 9.33 15.39 5.98
N ARG A 72 10.62 15.50 6.34
CA ARG A 72 11.11 16.57 7.22
C ARG A 72 10.81 17.97 6.68
N TYR A 73 10.97 18.18 5.38
CA TYR A 73 10.66 19.45 4.73
C TYR A 73 9.15 19.79 4.84
N ARG A 74 8.28 18.79 4.63
CA ARG A 74 6.82 18.98 4.65
C ARG A 74 6.25 19.11 6.05
N THR A 75 6.92 18.59 7.07
CA THR A 75 6.48 18.63 8.47
C THR A 75 7.27 19.62 9.33
N VAL A 76 8.12 20.47 8.74
CA VAL A 76 9.03 21.35 9.50
C VAL A 76 8.29 22.30 10.46
N ASP A 77 7.06 22.68 10.12
CA ASP A 77 6.25 23.63 10.89
C ASP A 77 5.37 22.94 11.96
N ASP A 78 5.29 21.60 11.98
CA ASP A 78 4.51 20.87 12.97
C ASP A 78 5.34 20.52 14.21
N ASN A 79 5.18 21.33 15.26
CA ASN A 79 5.89 21.19 16.53
C ASN A 79 5.09 20.42 17.61
N ARG A 80 3.91 19.87 17.27
CA ARG A 80 3.06 19.14 18.22
C ARG A 80 3.70 17.81 18.62
N SER A 81 3.54 17.41 19.88
CA SER A 81 3.91 16.06 20.29
C SER A 81 2.90 15.04 19.74
N HIS A 82 3.29 13.76 19.68
CA HIS A 82 2.40 12.70 19.18
C HIS A 82 1.06 12.67 19.93
N GLY A 83 1.05 12.90 21.25
CA GLY A 83 -0.17 12.90 22.06
C GLY A 83 -1.11 14.07 21.82
N ASP A 84 -0.62 15.18 21.26
CA ASP A 84 -1.41 16.39 20.97
C ASP A 84 -2.08 16.36 19.59
N LYS A 85 -1.78 15.33 18.79
CA LYS A 85 -2.31 15.14 17.45
C LYS A 85 -3.68 14.45 17.48
N ASN A 86 -4.48 14.58 16.43
CA ASN A 86 -5.76 13.85 16.35
C ASN A 86 -5.54 12.33 16.14
N LEU A 87 -6.59 11.51 16.24
CA LEU A 87 -6.48 10.05 16.15
C LEU A 87 -5.87 9.54 14.83
N TYR A 88 -6.13 10.24 13.72
CA TYR A 88 -5.54 9.91 12.43
C TYR A 88 -4.05 10.23 12.39
N GLU A 89 -3.67 11.43 12.82
CA GLU A 89 -2.28 11.87 12.89
C GLU A 89 -1.44 11.06 13.90
N GLN A 90 -2.08 10.53 14.95
CA GLN A 90 -1.49 9.55 15.87
C GLN A 90 -1.27 8.16 15.23
N THR A 91 -1.86 7.90 14.06
CA THR A 91 -1.69 6.62 13.35
C THR A 91 -0.45 6.65 12.47
N PHE A 92 -0.21 7.75 11.74
CA PHE A 92 1.03 8.02 11.02
C PHE A 92 1.06 9.47 10.52
N VAL A 93 2.27 9.98 10.29
CA VAL A 93 2.51 11.16 9.45
C VAL A 93 2.32 10.74 7.99
N GLN A 94 1.42 11.40 7.27
CA GLN A 94 1.20 11.18 5.83
C GLN A 94 1.63 12.41 5.02
N CYS A 95 2.51 12.18 4.05
CA CYS A 95 2.81 13.11 2.97
C CYS A 95 2.40 12.43 1.66
N MET A 96 1.65 13.11 0.78
CA MET A 96 1.23 12.54 -0.51
C MET A 96 1.75 13.39 -1.67
N GLY A 97 1.94 12.79 -2.85
CA GLY A 97 2.45 13.52 -4.02
C GLY A 97 3.90 13.99 -3.87
N LEU A 98 4.77 13.20 -3.23
CA LEU A 98 6.17 13.58 -2.97
C LEU A 98 6.97 13.71 -4.27
N TRP A 99 6.66 12.93 -5.29
CA TRP A 99 7.30 13.04 -6.61
C TRP A 99 7.12 14.42 -7.26
N GLU A 100 6.09 15.15 -6.87
CA GLU A 100 5.72 16.42 -7.49
C GLU A 100 6.69 17.55 -7.11
N ASP A 101 7.00 17.68 -5.81
CA ASP A 101 7.92 18.70 -5.27
C ASP A 101 9.33 18.18 -4.97
N ASN A 102 9.57 16.87 -5.08
CA ASN A 102 10.87 16.27 -4.80
C ASN A 102 11.42 15.49 -6.02
N VAL A 103 12.25 16.17 -6.82
CA VAL A 103 12.87 15.60 -8.03
C VAL A 103 13.63 14.29 -7.74
N PRO A 104 14.46 14.18 -6.68
CA PRO A 104 15.12 12.93 -6.28
C PRO A 104 14.20 11.71 -6.06
N LEU A 105 12.91 11.90 -5.81
CA LEU A 105 11.96 10.80 -5.54
C LEU A 105 11.24 10.26 -6.77
N ARG A 106 11.34 10.94 -7.92
CA ARG A 106 10.74 10.45 -9.16
C ARG A 106 11.28 9.09 -9.61
N PRO A 107 12.58 8.79 -9.51
CA PRO A 107 13.09 7.46 -9.86
C PRO A 107 12.51 6.33 -9.00
N LEU A 108 12.13 6.60 -7.73
CA LEU A 108 11.43 5.62 -6.89
C LEU A 108 9.97 5.46 -7.32
N THR A 109 9.28 6.59 -7.52
CA THR A 109 7.86 6.63 -7.90
C THR A 109 7.58 6.00 -9.26
N PHE A 110 8.52 6.13 -10.19
CA PHE A 110 8.45 5.60 -11.55
C PHE A 110 9.47 4.48 -11.77
N HIS A 111 9.84 3.79 -10.70
CA HIS A 111 10.84 2.73 -10.77
C HIS A 111 10.36 1.62 -11.72
N GLN A 112 11.13 1.33 -12.77
CA GLN A 112 10.74 0.41 -13.85
C GLN A 112 10.23 -0.95 -13.34
N LYS A 113 10.96 -1.58 -12.41
CA LYS A 113 10.51 -2.84 -11.77
C LYS A 113 9.16 -2.71 -11.07
N LEU A 114 8.88 -1.61 -10.36
CA LEU A 114 7.62 -1.42 -9.63
C LEU A 114 6.47 -1.26 -10.62
N CYS A 115 6.62 -0.38 -11.61
CA CYS A 115 5.57 -0.09 -12.57
C CYS A 115 5.28 -1.30 -13.48
N ALA A 116 6.30 -2.04 -13.91
CA ALA A 116 6.14 -3.29 -14.66
C ALA A 116 5.44 -4.37 -13.81
N THR A 117 5.82 -4.52 -12.54
CA THR A 117 5.15 -5.46 -11.62
C THR A 117 3.68 -5.07 -11.43
N ALA A 118 3.38 -3.78 -11.26
CA ALA A 118 2.01 -3.31 -11.18
C ALA A 118 1.21 -3.59 -12.46
N ALA A 119 1.80 -3.42 -13.64
CA ALA A 119 1.21 -3.77 -14.92
C ALA A 119 0.90 -5.27 -15.04
N ASP A 120 1.85 -6.14 -14.65
CA ASP A 120 1.66 -7.59 -14.60
C ASP A 120 0.54 -8.00 -13.64
N LEU A 121 0.52 -7.45 -12.43
CA LEU A 121 -0.49 -7.75 -11.41
C LEU A 121 -1.90 -7.26 -11.79
N LEU A 122 -1.99 -6.17 -12.55
CA LEU A 122 -3.24 -5.63 -13.09
C LEU A 122 -3.63 -6.21 -14.45
N GLU A 123 -2.81 -7.10 -15.01
CA GLU A 123 -2.99 -7.72 -16.33
C GLU A 123 -3.30 -6.64 -17.40
N THR A 124 -2.43 -5.63 -17.50
CA THR A 124 -2.56 -4.50 -18.42
C THR A 124 -1.20 -4.11 -19.00
N ASP A 125 -1.18 -3.61 -20.22
CA ASP A 125 0.04 -3.13 -20.86
C ASP A 125 0.42 -1.71 -20.40
N CYS A 126 -0.53 -0.98 -19.79
CA CYS A 126 -0.35 0.42 -19.40
C CYS A 126 -0.90 0.68 -17.99
N VAL A 127 -0.09 1.31 -17.14
CA VAL A 127 -0.51 1.84 -15.84
C VAL A 127 -0.12 3.30 -15.69
N ARG A 128 -0.95 4.05 -14.97
CA ARG A 128 -0.72 5.42 -14.54
C ARG A 128 -0.38 5.45 -13.06
N LEU A 129 0.37 6.46 -12.64
CA LEU A 129 0.44 6.81 -11.23
C LEU A 129 -0.91 7.38 -10.79
N TRP A 130 -1.48 6.83 -9.73
CA TRP A 130 -2.60 7.45 -9.02
C TRP A 130 -2.08 8.42 -7.97
N GLN A 131 -1.21 7.94 -7.07
CA GLN A 131 -0.50 8.77 -6.09
C GLN A 131 0.73 8.04 -5.54
N ASP A 132 1.70 8.79 -5.02
CA ASP A 132 2.69 8.29 -4.09
C ASP A 132 2.45 8.88 -2.69
N GLN A 133 2.99 8.24 -1.66
CA GLN A 133 2.88 8.73 -0.30
C GLN A 133 3.96 8.16 0.63
N ALA A 134 4.39 8.97 1.59
CA ALA A 134 5.14 8.53 2.75
C ALA A 134 4.17 8.33 3.93
N LEU A 135 4.29 7.19 4.61
CA LEU A 135 3.49 6.81 5.78
C LEU A 135 4.43 6.49 6.94
N TYR A 136 4.67 7.47 7.80
CA TYR A 136 5.65 7.35 8.89
C TYR A 136 4.90 7.10 10.20
N LYS A 137 4.95 5.86 10.69
CA LYS A 137 4.31 5.47 11.95
C LYS A 137 5.32 5.62 13.07
N GLU A 138 5.22 6.70 13.84
CA GLU A 138 6.12 7.03 14.95
C GLU A 138 6.10 5.97 16.06
N ALA A 139 7.06 6.03 16.98
CA ALA A 139 7.04 5.20 18.17
C ALA A 139 5.78 5.46 18.99
N GLY A 140 5.03 4.41 19.35
CA GLY A 140 3.72 4.53 20.00
C GLY A 140 2.55 4.72 19.02
N GLY A 141 2.82 4.85 17.72
CA GLY A 141 1.79 5.09 16.71
C GLY A 141 0.69 4.02 16.69
N ARG A 142 -0.56 4.47 16.58
CA ARG A 142 -1.76 3.61 16.66
C ARG A 142 -1.81 2.57 15.53
N LYS A 143 -2.64 1.54 15.71
CA LYS A 143 -3.00 0.63 14.61
C LYS A 143 -3.71 1.43 13.50
N THR A 144 -3.60 0.97 12.26
CA THR A 144 -4.47 1.44 11.17
C THR A 144 -5.66 0.52 11.10
N ASP A 145 -6.88 1.04 11.24
CA ASP A 145 -8.09 0.22 11.20
C ASP A 145 -8.27 -0.50 9.86
N ALA A 146 -8.94 -1.65 9.92
CA ALA A 146 -9.11 -2.51 8.74
C ALA A 146 -10.03 -1.82 7.71
N HIS A 147 -9.58 -1.69 6.47
CA HIS A 147 -10.29 -0.95 5.43
C HIS A 147 -9.96 -1.46 4.02
N LEU A 148 -10.68 -0.90 3.04
CA LEU A 148 -10.38 -1.01 1.62
C LEU A 148 -9.88 0.36 1.13
N ASP A 149 -8.90 0.39 0.24
CA ASP A 149 -8.43 1.65 -0.36
C ASP A 149 -9.44 2.18 -1.40
N TYR A 150 -10.02 1.28 -2.21
CA TYR A 150 -10.83 1.63 -3.37
C TYR A 150 -11.96 2.64 -3.11
N PRO A 151 -12.72 2.58 -1.99
CA PRO A 151 -13.76 3.56 -1.70
C PRO A 151 -13.27 5.02 -1.59
N PHE A 152 -11.98 5.26 -1.32
CA PHE A 152 -11.40 6.61 -1.28
C PHE A 152 -11.12 7.17 -2.68
N TRP A 153 -11.16 6.34 -3.72
CA TRP A 153 -10.81 6.73 -5.08
C TRP A 153 -12.07 6.74 -5.96
N PRO A 154 -12.43 7.88 -6.58
CA PRO A 154 -13.62 7.98 -7.43
C PRO A 154 -13.35 7.41 -8.83
N VAL A 155 -12.94 6.14 -8.90
CA VAL A 155 -12.57 5.41 -10.13
C VAL A 155 -13.70 4.44 -10.51
N ASP A 156 -13.88 4.15 -11.80
CA ASP A 156 -14.96 3.28 -12.32
C ASP A 156 -14.70 1.79 -12.12
N LYS A 157 -13.44 1.39 -12.08
CA LYS A 157 -13.02 0.00 -11.95
C LYS A 157 -11.95 -0.12 -10.88
N PRO A 158 -11.96 -1.19 -10.07
CA PRO A 158 -10.96 -1.43 -9.03
C PRO A 158 -9.62 -1.93 -9.58
N ARG A 159 -9.18 -1.44 -10.74
CA ARG A 159 -7.91 -1.81 -11.37
C ARG A 159 -6.77 -0.95 -10.84
N LEU A 160 -6.59 -0.97 -9.52
CA LEU A 160 -5.49 -0.29 -8.84
C LEU A 160 -4.74 -1.25 -7.93
N VAL A 161 -3.44 -1.04 -7.81
CA VAL A 161 -2.54 -1.79 -6.93
C VAL A 161 -1.65 -0.83 -6.18
N SER A 162 -1.56 -1.03 -4.87
CA SER A 162 -0.65 -0.31 -3.99
C SER A 162 0.63 -1.14 -3.85
N ALA A 163 1.78 -0.53 -4.05
CA ALA A 163 3.10 -1.09 -3.75
C ALA A 163 3.64 -0.41 -2.48
N TRP A 164 3.67 -1.17 -1.38
CA TRP A 164 4.03 -0.74 -0.05
C TRP A 164 5.46 -1.17 0.27
N ILE A 165 6.32 -0.20 0.61
CA ILE A 165 7.78 -0.37 0.65
C ILE A 165 8.31 0.06 2.02
N PRO A 166 8.61 -0.88 2.94
CA PRO A 166 9.23 -0.57 4.23
C PRO A 166 10.74 -0.37 4.09
N PHE A 167 11.25 0.83 4.40
CA PHE A 167 12.68 1.12 4.21
C PHE A 167 13.60 0.29 5.12
N ASP A 168 13.12 -0.07 6.31
CA ASP A 168 13.87 -0.84 7.31
C ASP A 168 13.41 -2.31 7.40
N GLY A 169 12.50 -2.73 6.52
CA GLY A 169 11.66 -3.90 6.75
C GLY A 169 10.60 -3.65 7.84
N CYS A 170 9.81 -4.66 8.14
CA CYS A 170 8.74 -4.55 9.13
C CYS A 170 8.42 -5.91 9.77
N LYS A 171 8.13 -5.88 11.07
CA LYS A 171 7.81 -7.05 11.90
C LYS A 171 6.55 -6.80 12.72
N LEU A 172 5.95 -7.86 13.24
CA LEU A 172 4.84 -7.76 14.18
C LEU A 172 5.23 -6.89 15.39
N GLY A 173 4.32 -6.01 15.80
CA GLY A 173 4.53 -4.98 16.81
C GLY A 173 5.26 -3.73 16.31
N GLY A 174 5.68 -3.70 15.04
CA GLY A 174 6.44 -2.61 14.42
C GLY A 174 5.74 -1.89 13.27
N GLY A 175 4.42 -1.99 13.16
CA GLY A 175 3.62 -1.42 12.08
C GLY A 175 3.47 -2.33 10.84
N ALA A 176 3.49 -3.65 11.04
CA ALA A 176 3.34 -4.67 10.01
C ALA A 176 1.93 -4.67 9.43
N MET A 177 1.84 -5.06 8.15
CA MET A 177 0.57 -5.11 7.42
C MET A 177 -0.14 -6.45 7.68
N GLY A 178 -1.45 -6.40 7.87
CA GLY A 178 -2.34 -7.55 7.90
C GLY A 178 -3.33 -7.49 6.75
N TYR A 179 -3.58 -8.61 6.08
CA TYR A 179 -4.47 -8.70 4.92
C TYR A 179 -5.50 -9.81 5.11
N VAL A 180 -6.77 -9.53 4.80
CA VAL A 180 -7.80 -10.57 4.75
C VAL A 180 -7.71 -11.28 3.41
N GLN A 181 -7.28 -12.53 3.43
CA GLN A 181 -6.98 -13.28 2.20
C GLN A 181 -8.22 -13.45 1.30
N GLY A 182 -8.06 -13.08 0.04
CA GLY A 182 -9.08 -13.19 -0.99
C GLY A 182 -10.27 -12.23 -0.82
N SER A 183 -10.17 -11.25 0.08
CA SER A 183 -11.23 -10.27 0.36
C SER A 183 -11.53 -9.36 -0.84
N HIS A 184 -10.56 -9.14 -1.73
CA HIS A 184 -10.75 -8.37 -2.97
C HIS A 184 -11.85 -8.90 -3.89
N LYS A 185 -12.17 -10.20 -3.77
CA LYS A 185 -13.24 -10.85 -4.53
C LYS A 185 -14.65 -10.58 -3.98
N LEU A 186 -14.76 -10.02 -2.78
CA LEU A 186 -16.04 -9.65 -2.18
C LEU A 186 -16.59 -8.33 -2.75
N GLY A 187 -15.75 -7.52 -3.40
CA GLY A 187 -16.10 -6.16 -3.78
C GLY A 187 -16.09 -5.21 -2.58
N ILE A 188 -16.88 -4.14 -2.66
CA ILE A 188 -17.01 -3.19 -1.56
C ILE A 188 -18.03 -3.73 -0.56
N CYS A 189 -17.57 -4.36 0.52
CA CYS A 189 -18.46 -4.81 1.60
C CYS A 189 -19.04 -3.62 2.37
N ARG A 190 -18.15 -2.70 2.81
CA ARG A 190 -18.51 -1.50 3.57
C ARG A 190 -17.38 -0.48 3.52
N PHE A 191 -17.75 0.81 3.47
CA PHE A 191 -16.79 1.90 3.66
C PHE A 191 -16.42 2.02 5.14
N VAL A 192 -15.11 2.15 5.42
CA VAL A 192 -14.57 2.38 6.76
C VAL A 192 -13.77 3.69 6.72
N ASP A 193 -14.23 4.69 7.47
CA ASP A 193 -13.55 5.99 7.57
C ASP A 193 -12.35 5.88 8.51
N ILE A 194 -11.17 5.59 7.94
CA ILE A 194 -9.92 5.54 8.69
C ILE A 194 -9.32 6.93 8.94
N GLY A 195 -9.86 7.97 8.28
CA GLY A 195 -9.45 9.35 8.50
C GLY A 195 -10.00 9.93 9.79
N HIS A 196 -10.94 9.21 10.45
CA HIS A 196 -11.71 9.70 11.59
C HIS A 196 -12.34 11.08 11.29
N LEU A 197 -12.75 11.34 10.04
CA LEU A 197 -13.25 12.65 9.60
C LEU A 197 -14.58 13.02 10.27
N LYS A 198 -15.26 12.04 10.87
CA LYS A 198 -16.53 12.20 11.57
C LYS A 198 -16.43 12.03 13.10
N ASP A 199 -15.23 11.88 13.65
CA ASP A 199 -15.00 11.58 15.07
C ASP A 199 -15.78 10.35 15.60
N GLU A 200 -16.17 9.44 14.71
CA GLU A 200 -16.83 8.18 15.03
C GLU A 200 -15.80 7.04 15.11
N GLU A 201 -16.09 6.04 15.94
CA GLU A 201 -15.33 4.78 15.94
C GLU A 201 -15.52 4.07 14.59
N PRO A 202 -14.43 3.75 13.85
CA PRO A 202 -14.53 3.11 12.56
C PRO A 202 -15.24 1.75 12.68
N TYR A 203 -16.09 1.43 11.69
CA TYR A 203 -16.73 0.12 11.64
C TYR A 203 -15.67 -0.99 11.55
N ASP A 204 -15.75 -1.97 12.46
CA ASP A 204 -14.86 -3.12 12.47
C ASP A 204 -15.24 -4.12 11.37
N ILE A 205 -14.75 -3.86 10.15
CA ILE A 205 -15.03 -4.69 8.97
C ILE A 205 -14.56 -6.15 9.12
N LEU A 206 -13.64 -6.44 10.05
CA LEU A 206 -13.20 -7.81 10.31
C LEU A 206 -14.30 -8.66 10.97
N LYS A 207 -15.27 -8.02 11.63
CA LYS A 207 -16.45 -8.69 12.22
C LYS A 207 -17.62 -8.81 11.25
N ASP A 208 -17.51 -8.24 10.05
CA ASP A 208 -18.55 -8.34 9.04
C ASP A 208 -18.82 -9.82 8.68
N THR A 209 -20.09 -10.18 8.49
CA THR A 209 -20.48 -11.58 8.21
C THR A 209 -19.88 -12.11 6.91
N GLN A 210 -19.56 -11.23 5.94
CA GLN A 210 -18.91 -11.61 4.68
C GLN A 210 -17.40 -11.78 4.82
N VAL A 211 -16.80 -11.26 5.90
CA VAL A 211 -15.34 -11.13 6.08
C VAL A 211 -14.83 -12.05 7.18
N SER A 212 -15.56 -12.17 8.28
CA SER A 212 -15.13 -12.85 9.53
C SER A 212 -14.73 -14.32 9.40
N SER A 213 -15.17 -15.01 8.34
CA SER A 213 -14.78 -16.39 8.05
C SER A 213 -13.47 -16.51 7.26
N ARG A 214 -12.91 -15.40 6.75
CA ARG A 214 -11.67 -15.37 5.97
C ARG A 214 -10.45 -15.18 6.87
N PRO A 215 -9.30 -15.76 6.54
CA PRO A 215 -8.11 -15.63 7.35
C PRO A 215 -7.51 -14.23 7.22
N LEU A 216 -7.21 -13.61 8.36
CA LEU A 216 -6.35 -12.43 8.46
C LEU A 216 -4.88 -12.89 8.54
N VAL A 217 -4.09 -12.53 7.54
CA VAL A 217 -2.69 -12.93 7.39
C VAL A 217 -1.79 -11.73 7.64
N TRP A 218 -0.93 -11.82 8.65
CA TRP A 218 0.08 -10.80 8.96
C TRP A 218 1.37 -11.06 8.19
N ILE A 219 1.97 -9.99 7.66
CA ILE A 219 3.16 -10.06 6.81
C ILE A 219 4.33 -9.34 7.48
N GLU A 220 5.33 -10.12 7.90
CA GLU A 220 6.64 -9.59 8.24
C GLU A 220 7.47 -9.48 6.95
N ALA A 221 7.93 -8.28 6.64
CA ALA A 221 8.65 -7.98 5.40
C ALA A 221 10.11 -7.68 5.71
N PRO A 222 11.08 -8.52 5.30
CA PRO A 222 12.50 -8.20 5.38
C PRO A 222 12.83 -6.89 4.64
N LYS A 223 13.91 -6.22 5.04
CA LYS A 223 14.43 -5.07 4.28
C LYS A 223 14.68 -5.46 2.82
N GLY A 224 14.38 -4.57 1.89
CA GLY A 224 14.44 -4.85 0.45
C GLY A 224 13.13 -5.39 -0.14
N SER A 225 12.15 -5.74 0.69
CA SER A 225 10.86 -6.27 0.23
C SER A 225 9.90 -5.18 -0.25
N VAL A 226 8.94 -5.58 -1.08
CA VAL A 226 7.75 -4.79 -1.43
C VAL A 226 6.52 -5.67 -1.22
N ILE A 227 5.47 -5.11 -0.61
CA ILE A 227 4.15 -5.76 -0.56
C ILE A 227 3.25 -5.07 -1.57
N PHE A 228 2.66 -5.83 -2.48
CA PHE A 228 1.62 -5.35 -3.37
C PHE A 228 0.25 -5.76 -2.86
N HIS A 229 -0.74 -4.87 -2.88
CA HIS A 229 -2.13 -5.23 -2.57
C HIS A 229 -3.12 -4.57 -3.52
N HIS A 230 -4.14 -5.33 -3.89
CA HIS A 230 -5.23 -4.88 -4.74
C HIS A 230 -6.10 -3.84 -4.01
N ALA A 231 -6.68 -2.88 -4.74
CA ALA A 231 -7.52 -1.80 -4.21
C ALA A 231 -8.68 -2.27 -3.31
N LEU A 232 -9.20 -3.47 -3.59
CA LEU A 232 -10.28 -4.11 -2.86
C LEU A 232 -9.82 -5.09 -1.76
N THR A 233 -8.52 -5.25 -1.52
CA THR A 233 -8.06 -6.12 -0.44
C THR A 233 -8.25 -5.41 0.89
N ILE A 234 -9.08 -6.01 1.76
CA ILE A 234 -9.24 -5.56 3.14
C ILE A 234 -7.90 -5.74 3.85
N HIS A 235 -7.38 -4.67 4.41
CA HIS A 235 -6.09 -4.68 5.08
C HIS A 235 -6.06 -3.74 6.28
N THR A 236 -5.11 -3.97 7.17
CA THR A 236 -4.86 -3.23 8.42
C THR A 236 -3.36 -3.11 8.62
N ALA A 237 -2.93 -2.27 9.55
CA ALA A 237 -1.56 -2.27 10.05
C ALA A 237 -1.58 -2.29 11.57
N ASP A 238 -0.68 -3.06 12.19
CA ASP A 238 -0.59 -3.06 13.65
C ASP A 238 -0.02 -1.72 14.18
N ALA A 239 -0.13 -1.54 15.50
CA ALA A 239 0.45 -0.40 16.18
C ALA A 239 1.99 -0.53 16.20
N ASN A 240 2.69 0.59 16.17
CA ASN A 240 4.13 0.60 16.35
C ASN A 240 4.47 0.70 17.85
N ARG A 241 4.78 -0.44 18.45
CA ARG A 241 5.17 -0.55 19.87
C ARG A 241 6.69 -0.50 20.07
N THR A 242 7.44 -0.24 19.00
CA THR A 242 8.91 -0.10 19.07
C THR A 242 9.30 1.33 19.45
N ASN A 243 10.60 1.54 19.68
CA ASN A 243 11.19 2.86 19.94
C ASN A 243 11.70 3.56 18.66
N LYS A 244 11.36 3.06 17.47
CA LYS A 244 11.79 3.62 16.19
C LYS A 244 10.57 3.92 15.31
N THR A 245 10.64 4.98 14.52
CA THR A 245 9.62 5.26 13.50
C THR A 245 9.67 4.21 12.40
N ARG A 246 8.53 3.61 12.05
CA ARG A 246 8.40 2.74 10.88
C ARG A 246 8.16 3.59 9.64
N ARG A 247 9.17 3.64 8.78
CA ARG A 247 9.20 4.45 7.56
C ARG A 247 8.77 3.61 6.36
N VAL A 248 7.74 4.08 5.66
CA VAL A 248 7.22 3.44 4.46
C VAL A 248 6.99 4.47 3.38
N PHE A 249 7.30 4.07 2.15
CA PHE A 249 6.81 4.73 0.95
C PHE A 249 5.83 3.82 0.24
N THR A 250 4.76 4.37 -0.30
CA THR A 250 3.73 3.64 -1.03
C THR A 250 3.48 4.33 -2.36
N THR A 251 3.41 3.55 -3.43
CA THR A 251 2.96 4.02 -4.75
C THR A 251 1.68 3.29 -5.11
N VAL A 252 0.69 4.01 -5.60
CA VAL A 252 -0.55 3.45 -6.10
C VAL A 252 -0.56 3.60 -7.61
N TYR A 253 -0.66 2.49 -8.32
CA TYR A 253 -0.77 2.45 -9.77
C TYR A 253 -2.18 2.05 -10.18
N MET A 254 -2.66 2.65 -11.25
CA MET A 254 -3.99 2.43 -11.82
C MET A 254 -3.85 1.98 -13.27
N ALA A 255 -4.62 0.97 -13.71
CA ALA A 255 -4.67 0.63 -15.12
C ALA A 255 -5.14 1.83 -15.95
N ASP A 256 -4.55 2.03 -17.12
CA ASP A 256 -4.99 3.09 -18.04
C ASP A 256 -6.44 2.87 -18.52
N GLY A 257 -7.10 3.96 -18.92
CA GLY A 257 -8.48 3.93 -19.42
C GLY A 257 -9.57 3.89 -18.34
N CYS A 258 -9.23 4.10 -17.07
CA CYS A 258 -10.22 4.30 -16.01
C CYS A 258 -10.87 5.69 -16.08
N ARG A 259 -12.08 5.82 -15.52
CA ARG A 259 -12.89 7.06 -15.56
C ARG A 259 -13.30 7.53 -14.17
N ARG A 260 -13.48 8.85 -14.00
CA ARG A 260 -13.97 9.44 -12.75
C ARG A 260 -15.45 9.11 -12.55
N THR A 261 -15.84 8.61 -11.38
CA THR A 261 -17.25 8.20 -11.10
C THR A 261 -18.05 9.17 -10.26
N ARG A 262 -17.38 9.96 -9.43
CA ARG A 262 -18.00 10.85 -8.44
C ARG A 262 -17.40 12.25 -8.55
N ASP A 263 -18.18 13.25 -8.19
CA ASP A 263 -17.80 14.67 -8.21
C ASP A 263 -17.32 15.16 -6.83
N ASP A 264 -17.02 14.24 -5.91
CA ASP A 264 -16.38 14.59 -4.64
C ASP A 264 -14.97 15.11 -4.87
N PHE A 265 -14.54 16.02 -3.99
CA PHE A 265 -13.24 16.68 -4.12
C PHE A 265 -12.11 15.66 -4.11
N SER A 266 -11.22 15.79 -5.08
CA SER A 266 -9.99 15.03 -5.22
C SER A 266 -8.93 15.97 -5.76
N VAL A 267 -7.92 16.27 -4.93
CA VAL A 267 -6.82 17.16 -5.29
C VAL A 267 -6.20 16.81 -6.65
N TYR A 268 -6.03 15.51 -6.94
CA TYR A 268 -5.41 15.05 -8.18
C TYR A 268 -6.32 15.21 -9.40
N LEU A 269 -7.62 14.93 -9.26
CA LEU A 269 -8.57 14.99 -10.37
C LEU A 269 -9.01 16.41 -10.66
N ASP A 270 -9.33 17.18 -9.63
CA ASP A 270 -9.81 18.55 -9.77
C ASP A 270 -8.71 19.48 -10.28
N ARG A 271 -7.46 19.29 -9.82
CA ARG A 271 -6.29 19.98 -10.36
C ARG A 271 -6.17 19.82 -11.88
N ASP A 272 -6.33 18.59 -12.35
CA ASP A 272 -6.16 18.26 -13.76
C ASP A 272 -7.46 18.53 -14.56
N GLY A 273 -8.50 19.07 -13.92
CA GLY A 273 -9.77 19.43 -14.54
C GLY A 273 -10.63 18.24 -14.99
N ILE A 274 -10.39 17.05 -14.43
CA ILE A 274 -11.03 15.79 -14.83
C ILE A 274 -12.42 15.72 -14.21
N LYS A 275 -13.49 15.81 -14.99
CA LYS A 275 -14.88 15.78 -14.49
C LYS A 275 -15.41 14.36 -14.40
N LYS A 276 -16.52 14.13 -13.70
CA LYS A 276 -17.19 12.82 -13.71
C LYS A 276 -17.50 12.38 -15.13
N GLY A 277 -17.16 11.12 -15.42
CA GLY A 277 -17.25 10.51 -16.74
C GLY A 277 -15.98 10.64 -17.58
N ASP A 278 -15.11 11.61 -17.30
CA ASP A 278 -13.86 11.81 -18.05
C ASP A 278 -12.86 10.70 -17.75
N LEU A 279 -11.93 10.50 -18.69
CA LEU A 279 -10.77 9.64 -18.49
C LEU A 279 -9.89 10.23 -17.39
N ILE A 280 -9.43 9.37 -16.48
CA ILE A 280 -8.47 9.75 -15.45
C ILE A 280 -7.08 9.76 -16.07
N ALA A 281 -6.74 10.90 -16.67
CA ALA A 281 -5.47 11.14 -17.32
C ALA A 281 -5.12 12.64 -17.26
N GLY A 282 -3.89 12.95 -16.91
CA GLY A 282 -3.42 14.33 -16.86
C GLY A 282 -1.96 14.44 -16.39
N PRO A 283 -1.39 15.66 -16.32
CA PRO A 283 -0.02 15.89 -15.86
C PRO A 283 0.26 15.35 -14.45
N GLY A 284 -0.77 15.36 -13.60
CA GLY A 284 -0.76 14.83 -12.26
C GLY A 284 -0.96 13.32 -12.17
N LEU A 285 -1.45 12.70 -13.25
CA LEU A 285 -1.77 11.27 -13.35
C LEU A 285 -1.05 10.67 -14.57
N PRO A 286 0.30 10.79 -14.63
CA PRO A 286 1.06 10.42 -15.80
C PRO A 286 1.08 8.90 -15.99
N VAL A 287 1.26 8.46 -17.24
CA VAL A 287 1.63 7.07 -17.54
C VAL A 287 2.93 6.74 -16.81
N ALA A 288 2.90 5.70 -15.98
CA ALA A 288 4.06 5.19 -15.25
C ALA A 288 4.71 4.00 -15.96
N TRP A 289 3.92 3.18 -16.66
CA TRP A 289 4.39 2.10 -17.53
C TRP A 289 3.54 2.03 -18.81
N PRO A 290 4.13 1.76 -19.98
CA PRO A 290 5.57 1.73 -20.23
C PRO A 290 6.16 3.15 -20.20
N ARG A 291 7.40 3.29 -19.75
CA ARG A 291 8.11 4.57 -19.75
C ARG A 291 9.61 4.37 -19.80
N ASP A 292 10.32 5.16 -20.61
CA ASP A 292 11.78 5.21 -20.57
C ASP A 292 12.26 5.80 -19.23
N GLU A 293 13.15 5.09 -18.53
CA GLU A 293 13.73 5.50 -17.25
C GLU A 293 14.41 6.88 -17.31
N LYS A 294 14.87 7.30 -18.50
CA LYS A 294 15.49 8.62 -18.73
C LYS A 294 14.47 9.73 -18.93
N GLN A 295 13.19 9.38 -19.11
CA GLN A 295 12.11 10.31 -19.43
C GLN A 295 11.05 10.31 -18.33
N LEU A 296 11.46 10.65 -17.11
CA LEU A 296 10.54 10.77 -15.98
C LEU A 296 9.55 11.94 -16.18
N PRO A 297 8.30 11.82 -15.71
CA PRO A 297 7.31 12.88 -15.84
C PRO A 297 7.78 14.18 -15.18
N LYS A 298 7.40 15.30 -15.81
CA LYS A 298 7.44 16.60 -15.14
C LYS A 298 6.26 16.68 -14.16
N PRO A 299 6.42 17.37 -13.02
CA PRO A 299 5.33 17.52 -12.08
C PRO A 299 4.26 18.43 -12.69
N PRO A 300 3.02 18.37 -12.18
CA PRO A 300 1.99 19.34 -12.53
C PRO A 300 2.39 20.75 -12.08
N SER A 301 1.78 21.78 -12.68
CA SER A 301 2.06 23.19 -12.35
C SER A 301 1.48 23.62 -11.01
N VAL A 302 0.38 22.99 -10.59
CA VAL A 302 -0.25 23.16 -9.28
C VAL A 302 0.03 21.90 -8.48
N LEU A 303 0.53 22.06 -7.26
CA LEU A 303 0.93 20.92 -6.43
C LEU A 303 -0.16 20.61 -5.40
N GLY A 304 -0.21 19.35 -4.96
CA GLY A 304 -1.05 18.96 -3.83
C GLY A 304 -0.59 19.55 -2.48
N PRO A 305 -1.32 19.29 -1.39
CA PRO A 305 -0.90 19.68 -0.05
C PRO A 305 0.42 19.04 0.37
N LYS A 306 1.10 19.69 1.32
CA LYS A 306 2.33 19.16 1.91
C LYS A 306 2.06 17.89 2.72
N THR A 307 1.00 17.85 3.52
CA THR A 307 0.67 16.76 4.47
C THR A 307 -0.83 16.51 4.56
N GLY A 308 -1.23 15.26 4.81
CA GLY A 308 -2.62 14.88 5.09
C GLY A 308 -3.60 15.03 3.91
N PHE A 309 -4.89 14.90 4.21
CA PHE A 309 -5.99 14.88 3.25
C PHE A 309 -6.52 16.26 2.78
N SER A 310 -5.83 17.36 3.10
CA SER A 310 -6.33 18.73 2.88
C SER A 310 -6.16 19.24 1.46
#